data_AF-A0A1Y5F0P8-F1
#
_entry.id   AF-A0A1Y5F0P8-F1
#
_cell.length_a   1.000
_cell.length_b   1.000
_cell.length_c   1.000
_cell.angle_alpha   90.00
_cell.angle_beta   90.00
_cell.angle_gamma   90.00
#
_symmetry.space_group_name_H-M   'P 1'
#
loop_
_entity.id
_entity.type
_entity.pdbx_description
1 polymer ?
#
loop_
_entity_poly.entity_id
_entity_poly.type
_entity_poly.pdbx_seq_one_letter_code
_entity_poly.pdbx_strand_id
1 'polypeptide(L)'
;HYSTPYIQKIISNGEKLWVYDEDLEQVTIKNAAESIDLSPLAIILGSTSLEQLFNISQLADKDDLQWLQLTPKTDSSGFEFINVGFNNGLLSRMVFQDNFGQTTRLLFTGVSVYTPIDSDKFEFEAPEGTDVFDEAADQ
;
A
#
# COMPACT_ATOMS: atom_id res chain seq x y z
N HIS A 1 -5.37 -24.32 -14.63
CA HIS A 1 -3.92 -24.29 -14.39
C HIS A 1 -3.62 -22.90 -13.88
N TYR A 2 -3.29 -22.75 -12.60
CA TYR A 2 -2.94 -21.45 -12.02
C TYR A 2 -1.42 -21.34 -12.00
N SER A 3 -0.89 -20.41 -12.78
CA SER A 3 0.53 -20.10 -12.85
C SER A 3 0.84 -19.10 -11.76
N THR A 4 1.77 -19.40 -10.87
CA THR A 4 2.31 -18.41 -9.95
C THR A 4 3.62 -17.85 -10.51
N PRO A 5 3.91 -16.55 -10.31
CA PRO A 5 3.19 -15.58 -9.48
C PRO A 5 2.07 -14.84 -10.23
N TYR A 6 0.98 -14.50 -9.52
CA TYR A 6 -0.02 -13.54 -10.00
C TYR A 6 0.62 -12.17 -10.15
N ILE A 7 0.60 -11.62 -11.36
CA ILE A 7 1.18 -10.31 -11.65
C ILE A 7 0.07 -9.27 -11.56
N GLN A 8 -0.02 -8.62 -10.41
CA GLN A 8 -0.84 -7.43 -10.24
C GLN A 8 0.05 -6.19 -10.26
N LYS A 9 -0.30 -5.22 -11.10
CA LYS A 9 0.33 -3.91 -11.12
C LYS A 9 -0.61 -2.91 -10.46
N ILE A 10 -0.09 -2.17 -9.50
CA ILE A 10 -0.82 -1.10 -8.81
C ILE A 10 -0.06 0.19 -9.06
N ILE A 11 -0.70 1.12 -9.79
CA ILE A 11 -0.11 2.40 -10.20
C ILE A 11 -1.03 3.52 -9.74
N SER A 12 -0.47 4.64 -9.28
CA SER A 12 -1.26 5.84 -8.97
C SER A 12 -0.49 7.10 -9.29
N ASN A 13 -1.20 8.10 -9.82
CA ASN A 13 -0.70 9.47 -10.01
C ASN A 13 -1.19 10.44 -8.92
N GLY A 14 -1.83 9.93 -7.87
CA GLY A 14 -2.39 10.72 -6.77
C GLY A 14 -3.85 11.13 -6.95
N GLU A 15 -4.38 11.12 -8.18
CA GLU A 15 -5.80 11.33 -8.46
C GLU A 15 -6.51 9.99 -8.73
N LYS A 16 -5.89 9.15 -9.56
CA LYS A 16 -6.39 7.82 -9.93
C LYS A 16 -5.50 6.72 -9.38
N LEU A 17 -6.11 5.59 -9.08
CA LEU A 17 -5.46 4.33 -8.78
C LEU A 17 -5.87 3.32 -9.85
N TRP A 18 -4.89 2.76 -10.56
CA TRP A 18 -5.09 1.64 -11.48
C TRP A 18 -4.63 0.36 -10.81
N VAL A 19 -5.52 -0.61 -10.77
CA VAL A 19 -5.22 -1.98 -10.37
C VAL A 19 -5.36 -2.85 -11.61
N TYR A 20 -4.24 -3.24 -12.20
CA TYR A 20 -4.20 -4.09 -13.39
C TYR A 20 -3.85 -5.52 -13.02
N ASP A 21 -4.72 -6.45 -13.36
CA ASP A 21 -4.52 -7.89 -13.27
C ASP A 21 -4.15 -8.41 -14.67
N GLU A 22 -2.88 -8.79 -14.85
CA GLU A 22 -2.33 -9.19 -16.14
C GLU A 22 -2.90 -10.53 -16.63
N ASP A 23 -3.26 -11.44 -15.70
CA ASP A 23 -3.78 -12.76 -16.05
C ASP A 23 -5.23 -12.69 -16.53
N LEU A 24 -5.99 -11.71 -16.03
CA LEU A 24 -7.37 -11.47 -16.42
C LEU A 24 -7.52 -10.44 -17.54
N GLU A 25 -6.42 -9.81 -17.97
CA GLU A 25 -6.44 -8.67 -18.88
C GLU A 25 -7.47 -7.63 -18.43
N GLN A 26 -7.47 -7.31 -17.13
CA GLN A 26 -8.47 -6.42 -16.54
C GLN A 26 -7.80 -5.28 -15.78
N VAL A 27 -8.31 -4.07 -15.96
CA VAL A 27 -7.95 -2.91 -15.13
C VAL A 27 -9.17 -2.39 -14.39
N THR A 28 -9.00 -2.14 -13.09
CA THR A 28 -9.95 -1.38 -12.28
C THR A 28 -9.36 -0.01 -11.95
N ILE A 29 -10.09 1.04 -12.29
CA ILE A 29 -9.74 2.43 -12.01
C ILE A 29 -10.58 2.89 -10.83
N LYS A 30 -9.93 3.45 -9.82
CA LYS A 30 -10.57 3.98 -8.62
C LYS A 30 -10.06 5.39 -8.31
N ASN A 31 -10.85 6.17 -7.58
CA ASN A 31 -10.35 7.41 -6.99
C ASN A 31 -9.26 7.08 -5.97
N ALA A 32 -8.07 7.68 -6.11
CA ALA A 32 -6.95 7.39 -5.22
C ALA A 32 -7.30 7.73 -3.77
N ALA A 33 -7.93 8.89 -3.52
CA ALA A 33 -8.27 9.34 -2.18
C ALA A 33 -9.23 8.38 -1.44
N GLU A 34 -10.17 7.77 -2.15
CA GLU A 34 -11.16 6.83 -1.57
C GLU A 34 -10.62 5.39 -1.45
N SER A 35 -9.73 4.99 -2.36
CA SER A 35 -9.14 3.64 -2.37
C SER A 35 -8.16 3.39 -1.23
N ILE A 36 -7.78 4.47 -0.55
CA ILE A 36 -6.80 4.52 0.52
C ILE A 36 -7.40 4.04 1.85
N ASP A 37 -8.72 3.97 1.98
CA ASP A 37 -9.33 3.77 3.30
C ASP A 37 -9.11 2.37 3.92
N LEU A 38 -8.64 1.36 3.16
CA LEU A 38 -8.65 -0.04 3.65
C LEU A 38 -7.43 -0.92 3.25
N SER A 39 -6.34 -0.38 2.72
CA SER A 39 -5.21 -1.16 2.20
C SER A 39 -3.87 -0.85 2.89
N PRO A 40 -2.98 -1.85 3.10
CA PRO A 40 -1.58 -1.62 3.51
C PRO A 40 -0.84 -0.58 2.66
N LEU A 41 -1.24 -0.45 1.38
CA LEU A 41 -0.67 0.52 0.43
C LEU A 41 -0.95 1.96 0.83
N ALA A 42 -2.07 2.25 1.48
CA ALA A 42 -2.45 3.60 1.88
C ALA A 42 -1.42 4.28 2.77
N ILE A 43 -0.85 3.51 3.70
CA ILE A 43 0.20 3.99 4.62
C ILE A 43 1.50 4.26 3.87
N ILE A 44 1.77 3.52 2.81
CA ILE A 44 2.96 3.70 1.96
C ILE A 44 2.78 4.91 1.04
N LEU A 45 1.57 5.10 0.50
CA LEU A 45 1.25 6.17 -0.45
C LEU A 45 1.12 7.56 0.23
N GLY A 46 0.87 7.60 1.53
CA GLY A 46 1.01 8.83 2.33
C GLY A 46 0.02 9.94 1.99
N SER A 47 -1.15 9.59 1.47
CA SER A 47 -2.21 10.55 1.09
C SER A 47 -2.80 11.32 2.28
N THR A 48 -2.70 10.78 3.48
CA THR A 48 -3.22 11.37 4.72
C THR A 48 -2.15 11.25 5.81
N SER A 49 -2.05 12.27 6.67
CA SER A 49 -1.15 12.24 7.83
C SER A 49 -1.47 11.04 8.71
N LEU A 50 -0.46 10.21 9.00
CA LEU A 50 -0.62 9.00 9.82
C LEU A 50 -1.15 9.33 11.21
N GLU A 51 -0.79 10.49 11.75
CA GLU A 51 -1.25 10.96 13.05
C GLU A 51 -2.75 11.26 13.08
N GLN A 52 -3.39 11.50 11.93
CA GLN A 52 -4.84 11.67 11.86
C GLN A 52 -5.56 10.32 11.95
N LEU A 53 -4.96 9.27 11.40
CA LEU A 53 -5.55 7.94 11.26
C LEU A 53 -5.19 6.99 12.41
N PHE A 54 -4.01 7.14 12.99
CA PHE A 54 -3.45 6.19 13.93
C PHE A 54 -2.98 6.85 15.24
N ASN A 55 -3.08 6.08 16.31
CA ASN A 55 -2.31 6.29 17.52
C ASN A 55 -0.93 5.65 17.30
N ILE A 56 0.13 6.46 17.44
CA ILE A 56 1.50 6.02 17.20
C ILE A 56 2.20 5.79 18.54
N SER A 57 2.81 4.63 18.70
CA SER A 57 3.61 4.30 19.89
C SER A 57 4.93 3.66 19.50
N GLN A 58 5.97 3.87 20.31
CA GLN A 58 7.25 3.20 20.13
C GLN A 58 7.23 1.84 20.81
N LEU A 59 7.69 0.82 20.11
CA LEU A 59 7.93 -0.52 20.67
C LEU A 59 9.41 -0.67 21.05
N ALA A 60 9.73 -1.75 21.75
CA ALA A 60 11.12 -2.08 22.05
C ALA A 60 11.91 -2.34 20.75
N ASP A 61 13.11 -1.79 20.68
CA ASP A 61 14.03 -2.06 19.59
C ASP A 61 14.36 -3.56 19.53
N LYS A 62 14.37 -4.11 18.32
CA LYS A 62 14.58 -5.55 18.09
C LYS A 62 15.10 -5.80 16.68
N ASP A 63 15.99 -6.78 16.53
CA ASP A 63 16.62 -7.16 15.25
C ASP A 63 17.35 -5.99 14.57
N ASP A 64 17.99 -5.12 15.37
CA ASP A 64 18.62 -3.86 14.94
C ASP A 64 17.66 -2.88 14.26
N LEU A 65 16.37 -2.96 14.61
CA LEU A 65 15.32 -2.08 14.13
C LEU A 65 14.69 -1.27 15.26
N GLN A 66 14.42 0.00 14.95
CA GLN A 66 13.53 0.86 15.72
C GLN A 66 12.10 0.61 15.27
N TRP A 67 11.23 0.28 16.21
CA TRP A 67 9.85 -0.13 15.90
C TRP A 67 8.83 0.92 16.34
N LEU A 68 7.92 1.24 15.44
CA LEU A 68 6.70 1.99 15.72
C LEU A 68 5.50 1.09 15.52
N GLN A 69 4.52 1.19 16.41
CA GLN A 69 3.20 0.60 16.25
C GLN A 69 2.18 1.69 15.92
N LEU A 70 1.46 1.49 14.82
CA LEU A 70 0.31 2.27 14.40
C LEU A 70 -0.94 1.49 14.75
N THR A 71 -1.73 2.01 15.70
CA THR A 71 -3.03 1.44 16.06
C THR A 71 -4.12 2.36 15.51
N PRO A 72 -5.04 1.86 14.66
CA PRO A 72 -6.10 2.68 14.09
C PRO A 72 -6.92 3.41 15.15
N LYS A 73 -7.32 4.65 14.88
CA LYS A 73 -8.23 5.41 15.75
C LYS A 73 -9.70 5.00 15.56
N THR A 74 -10.01 4.35 14.44
CA THR A 74 -11.35 3.85 14.11
C THR A 74 -11.29 2.38 13.75
N ASP A 75 -12.32 1.63 14.15
CA ASP A 75 -12.43 0.19 13.91
C ASP A 75 -12.73 -0.16 12.43
N SER A 76 -12.91 0.85 11.58
CA SER A 76 -13.19 0.69 10.15
C SER A 76 -11.99 0.21 9.33
N SER A 77 -10.77 0.28 9.86
CA SER A 77 -9.52 0.14 9.09
C SER A 77 -9.18 -1.28 8.62
N GLY A 78 -9.91 -2.30 9.07
CA GLY A 78 -9.60 -3.71 8.77
C GLY A 78 -8.36 -4.26 9.49
N PHE A 79 -7.60 -3.43 10.20
CA PHE A 79 -6.39 -3.80 10.93
C PHE A 79 -6.55 -3.67 12.44
N GLU A 80 -5.91 -4.56 13.19
CA GLU A 80 -5.74 -4.44 14.63
C GLU A 80 -4.57 -3.48 14.93
N PHE A 81 -3.43 -3.70 14.26
CA PHE A 81 -2.27 -2.82 14.33
C PHE A 81 -1.31 -3.05 13.17
N ILE A 82 -0.38 -2.10 13.01
CA ILE A 82 0.67 -2.13 12.01
C ILE A 82 2.00 -1.78 12.68
N ASN A 83 2.97 -2.67 12.60
CA ASN A 83 4.32 -2.43 13.10
C ASN A 83 5.23 -2.03 11.95
N VAL A 84 5.93 -0.91 12.10
CA VAL A 84 6.84 -0.35 11.11
C VAL A 84 8.25 -0.34 11.71
N GLY A 85 9.17 -1.05 11.05
CA GLY A 85 10.54 -1.23 11.50
C GLY A 85 11.52 -0.44 10.64
N PHE A 86 12.33 0.40 11.29
CA PHE A 86 13.33 1.24 10.65
C PHE A 86 14.74 0.81 11.02
N ASN A 87 15.64 0.81 10.03
CA ASN A 87 17.08 0.65 10.24
C ASN A 87 17.77 1.96 9.80
N ASN A 88 18.45 2.65 10.71
CA ASN A 88 19.13 3.93 10.42
C ASN A 88 18.22 4.96 9.72
N GLY A 89 16.94 5.02 10.11
CA GLY A 89 15.95 5.93 9.52
C GLY A 89 15.33 5.48 8.19
N LEU A 90 15.75 4.33 7.64
CA LEU A 90 15.16 3.76 6.42
C LEU A 90 14.14 2.67 6.76
N LEU A 91 13.04 2.64 6.01
CA LEU A 91 12.03 1.60 6.14
C LEU A 91 12.64 0.23 5.81
N SER A 92 12.51 -0.73 6.72
CA SER A 92 13.09 -2.07 6.57
C SER A 92 12.04 -3.16 6.62
N ARG A 93 11.06 -3.05 7.53
CA ARG A 93 10.02 -4.07 7.71
C ARG A 93 8.67 -3.43 7.99
N MET A 94 7.61 -4.09 7.53
CA MET A 94 6.25 -3.82 8.01
C MET A 94 5.55 -5.12 8.36
N VAL A 95 4.77 -5.10 9.43
CA VAL A 95 3.92 -6.21 9.86
C VAL A 95 2.52 -5.69 10.07
N PHE A 96 1.56 -6.24 9.35
CA PHE A 96 0.15 -5.91 9.45
C PHE A 96 -0.55 -7.06 10.14
N GLN A 97 -1.33 -6.77 11.17
CA GLN A 97 -2.24 -7.73 11.77
C GLN A 97 -3.68 -7.27 11.53
N ASP A 98 -4.49 -8.11 10.90
CA ASP A 98 -5.92 -7.81 10.71
C ASP A 98 -6.75 -8.17 11.96
N ASN A 99 -8.00 -7.74 11.98
CA ASN A 99 -8.93 -7.99 13.10
C ASN A 99 -9.29 -9.48 13.30
N PHE A 100 -8.89 -10.36 12.38
CA PHE A 100 -9.07 -11.81 12.46
C PHE A 100 -7.77 -12.54 12.85
N GLY A 101 -6.69 -11.80 13.13
CA GLY A 101 -5.38 -12.33 13.49
C GLY A 101 -4.52 -12.77 12.29
N GLN A 102 -4.93 -12.49 11.06
CA GLN A 102 -4.07 -12.70 9.89
C GLN A 102 -2.88 -11.76 9.97
N THR A 103 -1.67 -12.29 9.68
CA THR A 103 -0.45 -11.49 9.69
C THR A 103 0.20 -11.43 8.31
N THR A 104 0.34 -10.23 7.77
CA THR A 104 1.11 -9.96 6.55
C THR A 104 2.44 -9.32 6.90
N ARG A 105 3.54 -9.79 6.30
CA ARG A 105 4.90 -9.29 6.56
C ARG A 105 5.54 -8.82 5.27
N LEU A 106 6.04 -7.59 5.27
CA LEU A 106 6.77 -7.00 4.16
C LEU A 106 8.23 -6.78 4.58
N LEU A 107 9.14 -7.20 3.71
CA LEU A 107 10.57 -6.95 3.82
C LEU A 107 10.98 -6.00 2.70
N PHE A 108 11.54 -4.85 3.07
CA PHE A 108 12.04 -3.87 2.12
C PHE A 108 13.54 -4.08 1.92
N THR A 109 13.97 -4.08 0.66
CA THR A 109 15.38 -4.22 0.28
C THR A 109 15.71 -3.21 -0.81
N GLY A 110 16.96 -2.74 -0.87
CA GLY A 110 17.37 -1.75 -1.87
C GLY A 110 16.65 -0.40 -1.77
N VAL A 111 16.15 -0.04 -0.58
CA VAL A 111 15.44 1.22 -0.37
C VAL A 111 16.36 2.40 -0.67
N SER A 112 15.94 3.25 -1.59
CA SER A 112 16.61 4.50 -1.93
C SER A 112 15.69 5.67 -1.66
N VAL A 113 16.20 6.69 -0.98
CA VAL A 113 15.48 7.94 -0.68
C VAL A 113 16.10 9.09 -1.46
N TYR A 114 15.32 10.14 -1.72
CA TYR A 114 15.74 11.32 -2.48
C TYR A 114 16.25 11.03 -3.90
N THR A 115 15.89 9.87 -4.46
CA THR A 115 16.16 9.54 -5.87
C THR A 115 14.97 10.00 -6.70
N PRO A 116 15.17 10.87 -7.71
CA PRO A 116 14.07 11.25 -8.60
C PRO A 116 13.58 10.01 -9.36
N ILE A 117 12.26 9.86 -9.43
CA ILE A 117 11.59 8.84 -10.21
C ILE A 117 10.92 9.55 -11.39
N ASP A 118 11.06 8.98 -12.59
CA ASP A 118 10.42 9.51 -13.79
C ASP A 118 8.89 9.55 -13.62
N SER A 119 8.26 10.66 -14.00
CA SER A 119 6.80 10.84 -13.90
C SER A 119 6.04 9.78 -14.67
N ASP A 120 6.61 9.29 -15.78
CA ASP A 120 5.99 8.28 -16.63
C ASP A 120 5.78 6.94 -15.91
N LYS A 121 6.40 6.73 -14.73
CA LYS A 121 6.18 5.55 -13.89
C LYS A 121 4.87 5.60 -13.08
N PHE A 122 4.24 6.76 -13.00
CA PHE A 122 3.03 6.98 -12.22
C PHE A 122 1.77 7.06 -13.08
N GLU A 123 1.92 7.00 -14.40
CA GLU A 123 0.82 6.89 -15.36
C GLU A 123 0.69 5.45 -15.84
N PHE A 124 -0.55 5.02 -16.12
CA PHE A 124 -0.83 3.70 -16.63
C PHE A 124 -1.74 3.76 -17.86
N GLU A 125 -1.29 3.11 -18.93
CA GLU A 125 -2.09 2.87 -20.13
C GLU A 125 -2.41 1.38 -20.23
N ALA A 126 -3.70 1.06 -20.29
CA ALA A 126 -4.15 -0.32 -20.38
C ALA A 126 -3.77 -0.92 -21.75
N PRO A 127 -3.18 -2.12 -21.81
CA PRO A 127 -2.90 -2.81 -23.07
C PRO A 127 -4.16 -3.00 -23.93
N GLU A 128 -3.98 -3.05 -25.25
CA GLU A 128 -5.08 -3.33 -26.17
C GLU A 128 -5.78 -4.65 -25.81
N GLY A 129 -7.12 -4.63 -25.76
CA GLY A 129 -7.92 -5.79 -25.37
C GLY A 129 -8.19 -5.92 -23.86
N THR A 130 -7.60 -5.05 -23.04
CA THR A 130 -7.86 -5.04 -21.59
C THR A 130 -9.28 -4.55 -21.29
N ASP A 131 -10.01 -5.30 -20.46
CA ASP A 131 -11.30 -4.88 -19.93
C ASP A 131 -11.11 -3.78 -18.88
N VAL A 132 -11.77 -2.63 -19.10
CA VAL A 132 -11.64 -1.43 -18.24
C VAL A 132 -12.89 -1.24 -17.40
N PHE A 133 -12.73 -1.26 -16.08
CA PHE A 133 -13.77 -0.92 -15.11
C PHE A 133 -13.41 0.40 -14.42
N ASP A 134 -14.17 1.46 -14.69
CA ASP A 134 -13.95 2.77 -14.07
C ASP A 134 -14.96 3.01 -12.94
N GLU A 135 -14.56 2.73 -11.70
CA GLU A 135 -15.36 3.02 -10.51
C GLU A 135 -15.26 4.50 -10.09
N ALA A 136 -14.28 5.25 -10.62
CA ALA A 136 -14.09 6.67 -10.31
C ALA A 136 -15.07 7.58 -11.06
N ALA A 137 -15.67 7.09 -12.15
CA ALA A 137 -16.64 7.83 -12.96
C ALA A 137 -18.10 7.71 -12.46
N ASP A 138 -18.39 6.72 -11.61
CA ASP A 138 -19.74 6.42 -11.11
C ASP A 138 -20.06 7.13 -9.77
N GLN A 139 -19.25 8.12 -9.36
CA GLN A 139 -19.41 8.93 -8.14
C GLN A 139 -19.50 10.43 -8.42
#